data_AF-A0A369JPW3-F1
#
_entry.id   AF-A0A369JPW3-F1
#
_cell.length_a   1.000
_cell.length_b   1.000
_cell.length_c   1.000
_cell.angle_alpha   90.00
_cell.angle_beta   90.00
_cell.angle_gamma   90.00
#
_symmetry.space_group_name_H-M   'P 1'
#
loop_
_entity.id
_entity.type
_entity.pdbx_description
1 polymer ?
#
loop_
_entity_poly.entity_id
_entity_poly.type
_entity_poly.pdbx_seq_one_letter_code
_entity_poly.pdbx_strand_id
1 'polypeptide(L)'
;MYSDSRTPWAIWLAAWASAAKYVGLKQLLLSDGLVTPELMEHCRKLVIGISGSGMSRMYRHVLFTLEQPFVLDLATSPCFSVIGPLHIEGAQIGFTRVQTIERSERIFIPYSGQCVVRFERSLAPEHTGKRVAVIRVLEILTPIVSTDSTFIPGNKRGIFRMPTVGSLLVKGDHPIMVNADGDSGIARCLRLLM
;
A
#
# COMPACT_ATOMS: atom_id res chain seq x y z
N MET A 1 3.66 22.06 5.50
CA MET A 1 2.91 21.10 4.66
C MET A 1 3.55 21.11 3.29
N TYR A 2 4.49 20.21 3.00
CA TYR A 2 4.98 20.04 1.64
C TYR A 2 3.91 19.27 0.87
N SER A 3 3.29 19.92 -0.10
CA SER A 3 2.48 19.22 -1.09
C SER A 3 3.45 18.39 -1.94
N ASP A 4 3.34 17.06 -1.88
CA ASP A 4 3.90 16.19 -2.91
C ASP A 4 3.28 16.61 -4.24
N SER A 5 3.99 17.43 -5.02
CA SER A 5 3.55 17.93 -6.33
C SER A 5 3.42 16.83 -7.39
N ARG A 6 3.64 15.57 -7.01
CA ARG A 6 3.63 14.38 -7.87
C ARG A 6 2.44 13.46 -7.64
N THR A 7 1.70 13.61 -6.54
CA THR A 7 0.46 12.87 -6.32
C THR A 7 -0.72 13.74 -6.75
N PRO A 8 -1.49 13.36 -7.80
CA PRO A 8 -2.67 14.11 -8.16
C PRO A 8 -3.59 14.18 -6.94
N TRP A 9 -4.03 15.39 -6.62
CA TRP A 9 -5.01 15.59 -5.56
C TRP A 9 -6.28 14.86 -6.00
N ALA A 10 -6.62 13.79 -5.30
CA ALA A 10 -7.79 12.98 -5.57
C ALA A 10 -8.71 13.07 -4.37
N ILE A 11 -9.99 13.35 -4.64
CA ILE A 11 -11.00 13.34 -3.60
C ILE A 11 -11.89 12.11 -3.76
N TRP A 12 -11.91 11.31 -2.70
CA TRP A 12 -12.64 10.07 -2.61
C TRP A 12 -14.12 10.27 -2.36
N LEU A 13 -14.92 9.91 -3.34
CA LEU A 13 -16.37 9.92 -3.24
C LEU A 13 -16.88 9.01 -2.10
N ALA A 14 -16.27 7.85 -1.91
CA ALA A 14 -16.61 6.91 -0.83
C ALA A 14 -16.43 7.50 0.59
N ALA A 15 -15.40 8.32 0.80
CA ALA A 15 -15.17 8.98 2.08
C ALA A 15 -16.25 10.01 2.42
N TRP A 16 -16.90 10.57 1.39
CA TRP A 16 -17.99 11.51 1.55
C TRP A 16 -19.32 10.80 1.65
N ALA A 17 -19.57 9.80 0.81
CA ALA A 17 -20.85 9.09 0.67
C ALA A 17 -21.46 8.68 2.03
N SER A 18 -20.64 8.24 2.98
CA SER A 18 -21.09 7.83 4.33
C SER A 18 -21.11 8.94 5.39
N ALA A 19 -20.36 10.03 5.21
CA ALA A 19 -20.17 11.03 6.26
C ALA A 19 -21.25 12.12 6.23
N ALA A 20 -21.89 12.37 7.38
CA ALA A 20 -22.98 13.36 7.52
C ALA A 20 -22.49 14.80 7.27
N LYS A 21 -21.26 15.12 7.64
CA LYS A 21 -20.66 16.46 7.51
C LYS A 21 -20.52 16.96 6.06
N TYR A 22 -20.65 16.10 5.06
CA TYR A 22 -20.54 16.47 3.64
C TYR A 22 -21.90 16.53 2.93
N VAL A 23 -23.02 16.66 3.66
CA VAL A 23 -24.37 16.63 3.06
C VAL A 23 -24.56 17.67 1.94
N GLY A 24 -24.12 18.92 2.14
CA GLY A 24 -24.24 19.97 1.13
C GLY A 24 -23.42 19.67 -0.13
N LEU A 25 -22.21 19.12 0.04
CA LEU A 25 -21.35 18.72 -1.09
C LEU A 25 -21.95 17.54 -1.87
N LYS A 26 -22.56 16.56 -1.19
CA LYS A 26 -23.28 15.47 -1.86
C LYS A 26 -24.43 16.00 -2.71
N GLN A 27 -25.22 16.92 -2.15
CA GLN A 27 -26.35 17.51 -2.86
C GLN A 27 -25.89 18.26 -4.11
N LEU A 28 -24.81 19.02 -4.01
CA LEU A 28 -24.24 19.77 -5.14
C LEU A 28 -23.71 18.84 -6.25
N LEU A 29 -22.98 17.78 -5.89
CA LEU A 29 -22.50 16.79 -6.87
C LEU A 29 -23.64 16.06 -7.59
N LEU A 30 -24.75 15.81 -6.89
CA LEU A 30 -25.95 15.19 -7.45
C LEU A 30 -26.75 16.17 -8.32
N SER A 31 -26.93 17.42 -7.88
CA SER A 31 -27.66 18.44 -8.63
C SER A 31 -26.98 18.78 -9.94
N ASP A 32 -25.64 18.81 -9.93
CA ASP A 32 -24.82 19.17 -11.09
C ASP A 32 -24.62 17.97 -12.04
N GLY A 33 -25.17 16.80 -11.71
CA GLY A 33 -25.05 15.58 -12.51
C GLY A 33 -23.63 15.00 -12.56
N LEU A 34 -22.72 15.45 -11.69
CA LEU A 34 -21.34 14.98 -11.62
C LEU A 34 -21.23 13.57 -11.03
N VAL A 35 -22.24 13.17 -10.25
CA VAL A 35 -22.35 11.84 -9.63
C VAL A 35 -23.81 11.40 -9.72
N THR A 36 -24.06 10.11 -9.96
CA THR A 36 -25.43 9.58 -9.94
C THR A 36 -25.85 9.12 -8.53
N PRO A 37 -27.15 9.12 -8.19
CA PRO A 37 -27.64 8.57 -6.92
C PRO A 37 -27.19 7.12 -6.69
N GLU A 38 -27.16 6.31 -7.76
CA GLU A 38 -26.75 4.90 -7.71
C GLU A 38 -25.27 4.76 -7.36
N LEU A 39 -24.40 5.60 -7.95
CA LEU A 39 -22.98 5.63 -7.64
C LEU A 39 -22.73 6.08 -6.20
N MET A 40 -23.49 7.06 -5.70
CA MET A 40 -23.38 7.52 -4.32
C MET A 40 -23.78 6.43 -3.32
N GLU A 41 -24.88 5.72 -3.60
CA GLU A 41 -25.35 4.62 -2.76
C GLU A 41 -24.39 3.43 -2.81
N HIS A 42 -23.84 3.13 -3.98
CA HIS A 42 -22.79 2.13 -4.13
C HIS A 42 -21.55 2.49 -3.28
N CYS A 43 -21.06 3.73 -3.39
CA CYS A 43 -19.95 4.23 -2.59
C CYS A 43 -20.24 4.17 -1.08
N ARG A 44 -21.47 4.45 -0.67
CA ARG A 44 -21.89 4.30 0.73
C ARG A 44 -21.79 2.84 1.19
N LYS A 45 -22.26 1.90 0.36
CA LYS A 45 -22.21 0.45 0.63
C LYS A 45 -20.79 -0.09 0.73
N LEU A 46 -19.87 0.39 -0.11
CA LEU A 46 -18.44 0.03 -0.08
C LEU A 46 -17.77 0.31 1.28
N VAL A 47 -18.34 1.22 2.06
CA VAL A 47 -17.77 1.76 3.30
C VAL A 47 -18.43 1.19 4.56
N ILE A 48 -19.53 0.46 4.43
CA ILE A 48 -20.24 -0.14 5.55
C ILE A 48 -19.29 -1.11 6.28
N GLY A 49 -18.99 -0.82 7.55
CA GLY A 49 -18.04 -1.58 8.37
C GLY A 49 -16.65 -0.94 8.53
N ILE A 50 -16.34 0.13 7.78
CA ILE A 50 -15.09 0.89 7.91
C ILE A 50 -15.35 2.09 8.84
N SER A 51 -14.75 2.09 10.03
CA SER A 51 -14.90 3.18 10.99
C SER A 51 -14.26 4.49 10.50
N GLY A 52 -14.72 5.64 11.02
CA GLY A 52 -14.30 6.97 10.55
C GLY A 52 -12.79 7.24 10.61
N SER A 53 -12.04 6.60 11.52
CA SER A 53 -10.58 6.67 11.54
C SER A 53 -9.92 5.82 10.45
N GLY A 54 -10.53 4.68 10.09
CA GLY A 54 -10.12 3.82 8.97
C GLY A 54 -10.13 4.58 7.65
N MET A 55 -11.18 5.37 7.39
CA MET A 55 -11.34 6.14 6.15
C MET A 55 -10.18 7.13 5.91
N SER A 56 -9.76 7.84 6.96
CA SER A 56 -8.65 8.81 6.87
C SER A 56 -7.30 8.15 6.56
N ARG A 57 -7.13 6.89 6.97
CA ARG A 57 -5.95 6.08 6.67
C ARG A 57 -5.99 5.50 5.26
N MET A 58 -7.17 5.14 4.75
CA MET A 58 -7.35 4.66 3.37
C MET A 58 -6.90 5.71 2.34
N TYR A 59 -7.15 6.98 2.63
CA TYR A 59 -6.92 8.09 1.70
C TYR A 59 -5.49 8.24 1.18
N ARG A 60 -4.49 7.79 1.94
CA ARG A 60 -3.09 8.12 1.64
C ARG A 60 -2.44 7.21 0.60
N HIS A 61 -2.91 5.99 0.44
CA HIS A 61 -2.31 5.01 -0.48
C HIS A 61 -3.37 4.06 -1.03
N VAL A 62 -4.09 4.47 -2.06
CA VAL A 62 -4.99 3.55 -2.76
C VAL A 62 -4.45 3.16 -4.09
N LEU A 63 -4.56 1.87 -4.37
CA LEU A 63 -4.26 1.28 -5.66
C LEU A 63 -5.55 0.89 -6.37
N PHE A 64 -5.63 1.25 -7.65
CA PHE A 64 -6.70 0.89 -8.57
C PHE A 64 -6.24 -0.17 -9.57
N THR A 65 -4.93 -0.25 -9.81
CA THR A 65 -4.32 -1.25 -10.71
C THR A 65 -3.05 -1.80 -10.06
N LEU A 66 -2.67 -3.03 -10.45
CA LEU A 66 -1.47 -3.69 -9.91
C LEU A 66 -0.22 -2.82 -10.14
N GLU A 67 -0.07 -2.32 -11.36
CA GLU A 67 1.08 -1.54 -11.81
C GLU A 67 0.97 -0.04 -11.47
N GLN A 68 0.16 0.33 -10.48
CA GLN A 68 0.10 1.71 -10.03
C GLN A 68 1.30 2.04 -9.12
N PRO A 69 2.09 3.08 -9.41
CA PRO A 69 3.12 3.57 -8.52
C PRO A 69 2.54 4.15 -7.22
N PHE A 70 3.22 3.93 -6.09
CA PHE A 70 2.90 4.54 -4.80
C PHE A 70 4.14 4.78 -3.96
N VAL A 71 4.05 5.74 -3.03
CA VAL A 71 5.15 6.05 -2.10
C VAL A 71 5.17 5.04 -0.96
N LEU A 72 6.33 4.43 -0.75
CA LEU A 72 6.65 3.59 0.40
C LEU A 72 7.59 4.34 1.34
N ASP A 73 7.10 4.66 2.53
CA ASP A 73 7.91 5.16 3.63
C ASP A 73 8.54 3.99 4.39
N LEU A 74 9.87 3.88 4.31
CA LEU A 74 10.62 2.79 4.91
C LEU A 74 10.70 2.91 6.44
N ALA A 75 10.51 4.10 7.01
CA ALA A 75 10.55 4.34 8.45
C ALA A 75 9.27 3.88 9.17
N THR A 76 8.25 3.44 8.44
CA THR A 76 6.93 3.09 8.99
C THR A 76 6.41 1.75 8.46
N SER A 77 5.15 1.44 8.75
CA SER A 77 4.44 0.29 8.21
C SER A 77 3.19 0.80 7.51
N PRO A 78 3.33 1.30 6.28
CA PRO A 78 2.27 2.02 5.61
C PRO A 78 1.07 1.09 5.36
N CYS A 79 -0.12 1.64 5.51
CA CYS A 79 -1.35 0.96 5.10
C CYS A 79 -1.70 1.42 3.68
N PHE A 80 -2.22 0.50 2.89
CA PHE A 80 -2.81 0.80 1.59
C PHE A 80 -4.19 0.16 1.48
N SER A 81 -4.98 0.66 0.54
CA SER A 81 -6.31 0.16 0.23
C SER A 81 -6.46 -0.13 -1.25
N VAL A 82 -7.35 -1.07 -1.57
CA VAL A 82 -7.70 -1.40 -2.95
C VAL A 82 -9.22 -1.38 -3.06
N ILE A 83 -9.71 -0.69 -4.09
CA ILE A 83 -11.13 -0.69 -4.41
C ILE A 83 -11.40 -1.81 -5.40
N GLY A 84 -12.19 -2.79 -4.98
CA GLY A 84 -12.80 -3.76 -5.89
C GLY A 84 -14.18 -3.29 -6.33
N PRO A 85 -14.81 -4.00 -7.30
CA PRO A 85 -16.14 -3.64 -7.80
C PRO A 85 -17.26 -3.69 -6.75
N LEU A 86 -17.06 -4.41 -5.64
CA LEU A 86 -18.11 -4.67 -4.65
C LEU A 86 -17.72 -4.30 -3.21
N HIS A 87 -16.43 -4.15 -2.92
CA HIS A 87 -15.94 -3.85 -1.57
C HIS A 87 -14.53 -3.23 -1.63
N ILE A 88 -14.11 -2.64 -0.52
CA ILE A 88 -12.76 -2.10 -0.33
C ILE A 88 -11.98 -3.05 0.58
N GLU A 89 -10.80 -3.46 0.14
CA GLU A 89 -9.84 -4.17 0.99
C GLU A 89 -8.76 -3.20 1.48
N GLY A 90 -8.24 -3.47 2.67
CA GLY A 90 -7.15 -2.71 3.27
C GLY A 90 -6.09 -3.63 3.85
N ALA A 91 -4.83 -3.26 3.70
CA ALA A 91 -3.71 -4.02 4.22
C ALA A 91 -2.60 -3.12 4.75
N GLN A 92 -1.88 -3.62 5.75
CA GLN A 92 -0.64 -3.00 6.22
C GLN A 92 0.55 -3.69 5.58
N ILE A 93 1.49 -2.90 5.09
CA ILE A 93 2.79 -3.35 4.63
C ILE A 93 3.67 -3.63 5.86
N GLY A 94 3.85 -4.92 6.15
CA GLY A 94 4.65 -5.38 7.30
C GLY A 94 6.08 -5.78 6.95
N PHE A 95 6.43 -5.91 5.67
CA PHE A 95 7.74 -6.45 5.26
C PHE A 95 8.92 -5.49 5.49
N THR A 96 8.66 -4.21 5.78
CA THR A 96 9.68 -3.25 6.25
C THR A 96 10.15 -3.54 7.67
N ARG A 97 9.40 -4.35 8.43
CA ARG A 97 9.75 -4.78 9.78
C ARG A 97 10.65 -6.01 9.75
N VAL A 98 11.66 -6.00 10.60
CA VAL A 98 12.58 -7.11 10.83
C VAL A 98 12.49 -7.55 12.29
N GLN A 99 12.45 -8.86 12.52
CA GLN A 99 12.50 -9.47 13.85
C GLN A 99 13.88 -10.11 14.02
N THR A 100 14.61 -9.76 15.07
CA THR A 100 15.89 -10.40 15.39
C THR A 100 15.69 -11.58 16.32
N ILE A 101 16.33 -12.71 16.04
CA ILE A 101 16.25 -13.93 16.86
C ILE A 101 17.07 -13.79 18.17
N GLU A 102 18.10 -12.94 18.21
CA GLU A 102 19.12 -12.98 19.26
C GLU A 102 18.99 -11.99 20.42
N ARG A 103 18.10 -11.00 20.37
CA ARG A 103 18.00 -9.97 21.43
C ARG A 103 16.55 -9.62 21.71
N SER A 104 15.83 -10.52 22.37
CA SER A 104 14.38 -10.45 22.60
C SER A 104 13.58 -10.35 21.29
N GLU A 105 12.28 -10.58 21.33
CA GLU A 105 11.37 -10.51 20.17
C GLU A 105 11.17 -9.05 19.67
N ARG A 106 12.22 -8.23 19.65
CA ARG A 106 12.13 -6.82 19.32
C ARG A 106 12.03 -6.66 17.81
N ILE A 107 10.86 -6.21 17.39
CA ILE A 107 10.60 -5.76 16.03
C ILE A 107 11.29 -4.41 15.84
N PHE A 108 12.09 -4.27 14.79
CA PHE A 108 12.70 -3.00 14.40
C PHE A 108 12.52 -2.72 12.90
N ILE A 109 12.74 -1.47 12.50
CA ILE A 109 12.65 -0.99 11.12
C ILE A 109 14.06 -0.57 10.72
N PRO A 110 14.71 -1.24 9.73
CA PRO A 110 16.15 -1.09 9.46
C PRO A 110 16.52 0.15 8.67
N TYR A 111 15.57 0.76 7.95
CA TYR A 111 15.85 1.90 7.10
C TYR A 111 14.84 3.03 7.32
N SER A 112 15.29 4.26 7.14
CA SER A 112 14.45 5.43 6.92
C SER A 112 14.56 5.88 5.47
N GLY A 113 13.71 6.82 5.08
CA GLY A 113 13.65 7.34 3.71
C GLY A 113 12.41 6.84 2.96
N GLN A 114 12.21 7.38 1.77
CA GLN A 114 11.01 7.18 0.97
C GLN A 114 11.41 6.82 -0.45
N CYS A 115 10.68 5.88 -1.03
CA CYS A 115 10.84 5.47 -2.42
C CYS A 115 9.48 5.32 -3.09
N VAL A 116 9.44 5.52 -4.40
CA VAL A 116 8.30 5.14 -5.23
C VAL A 116 8.47 3.68 -5.57
N VAL A 117 7.46 2.88 -5.28
CA VAL A 117 7.41 1.46 -5.60
C VAL A 117 6.15 1.12 -6.37
N ARG A 118 6.11 -0.10 -6.91
CA ARG A 118 4.97 -0.62 -7.66
C ARG A 118 4.87 -2.11 -7.47
N PHE A 119 3.65 -2.65 -7.38
CA PHE A 119 3.45 -4.09 -7.51
C PHE A 119 3.53 -4.51 -8.98
N GLU A 120 4.11 -5.67 -9.25
CA GLU A 120 4.07 -6.24 -10.59
C GLU A 120 3.91 -7.76 -10.49
N ARG A 121 3.35 -8.35 -11.54
CA ARG A 121 3.20 -9.80 -11.60
C ARG A 121 4.58 -10.46 -11.69
N SER A 122 4.81 -11.48 -10.87
CA SER A 122 6.04 -12.24 -10.95
C SER A 122 6.11 -13.02 -12.26
N LEU A 123 7.26 -12.92 -12.93
CA LEU A 123 7.55 -13.63 -14.18
C LEU A 123 8.42 -14.88 -13.96
N ALA A 124 8.70 -15.23 -12.71
CA ALA A 124 9.53 -16.39 -12.39
C ALA A 124 8.83 -17.69 -12.85
N PRO A 125 9.54 -18.64 -13.50
CA PRO A 125 8.93 -19.85 -14.05
C PRO A 125 8.11 -20.66 -13.03
N GLU A 126 8.55 -20.72 -11.77
CA GLU A 126 7.89 -21.39 -10.65
C GLU A 126 6.53 -20.76 -10.24
N HIS A 127 6.24 -19.55 -10.74
CA HIS A 127 4.97 -18.85 -10.54
C HIS A 127 4.03 -18.94 -11.74
N THR A 128 4.37 -19.74 -12.76
CA THR A 128 3.48 -20.01 -13.89
C THR A 128 2.12 -20.53 -13.40
N GLY A 129 1.04 -19.91 -13.86
CA GLY A 129 -0.33 -20.24 -13.44
C GLY A 129 -0.73 -19.75 -12.04
N LYS A 130 0.16 -19.09 -11.30
CA LYS A 130 -0.12 -18.52 -9.97
C LYS A 130 -0.34 -17.01 -10.03
N ARG A 131 -1.04 -16.46 -9.04
CA ARG A 131 -1.18 -15.01 -8.85
C ARG A 131 -0.18 -14.52 -7.80
N VAL A 132 1.10 -14.42 -8.20
CA VAL A 132 2.17 -13.92 -7.33
C VAL A 132 2.58 -12.53 -7.77
N ALA A 133 2.61 -11.58 -6.83
CA ALA A 133 3.13 -10.23 -7.06
C ALA A 133 4.48 -10.05 -6.36
N VAL A 134 5.33 -9.23 -6.97
CA VAL A 134 6.58 -8.71 -6.39
C VAL A 134 6.53 -7.19 -6.36
N ILE A 135 7.48 -6.55 -5.67
CA ILE A 135 7.50 -5.10 -5.47
C ILE A 135 8.78 -4.54 -6.09
N ARG A 136 8.64 -3.68 -7.09
CA ARG A 136 9.75 -3.00 -7.76
C ARG A 136 9.93 -1.58 -7.25
N VAL A 137 11.17 -1.17 -7.06
CA VAL A 137 11.55 0.21 -6.75
C VAL A 137 11.69 0.98 -8.05
N LEU A 138 10.94 2.08 -8.18
CA LEU A 138 10.95 2.93 -9.36
C LEU A 138 11.86 4.16 -9.17
N GLU A 139 11.84 4.76 -7.98
CA GLU A 139 12.57 5.98 -7.67
C GLU A 139 12.86 6.07 -6.17
N ILE A 140 13.97 6.70 -5.78
CA ILE A 140 14.25 7.06 -4.38
C ILE A 140 13.95 8.55 -4.21
N LEU A 141 12.98 8.90 -3.36
CA LEU A 141 12.53 10.28 -3.14
C LEU A 141 13.34 10.98 -2.05
N THR A 142 13.63 10.26 -0.97
CA THR A 142 14.50 10.75 0.10
C THR A 142 15.59 9.71 0.38
N PRO A 143 16.82 10.14 0.73
CA PRO A 143 17.94 9.24 0.94
C PRO A 143 17.58 8.10 1.90
N ILE A 144 17.89 6.88 1.49
CA ILE A 144 17.69 5.70 2.31
C ILE A 144 18.88 5.58 3.26
N VAL A 145 18.62 5.60 4.56
CA VAL A 145 19.64 5.58 5.61
C VAL A 145 19.33 4.44 6.59
N SER A 146 20.38 3.75 7.06
CA SER A 146 20.22 2.76 8.13
C SER A 146 19.82 3.46 9.42
N THR A 147 18.77 2.97 10.08
CA THR A 147 18.30 3.49 11.37
C THR A 147 19.06 2.88 12.56
N ASP A 148 19.78 1.78 12.32
CA ASP A 148 20.59 1.09 13.30
C ASP A 148 22.03 1.00 12.78
N SER A 149 22.97 1.64 13.47
CA SER A 149 24.40 1.62 13.12
C SER A 149 25.06 0.26 13.34
N THR A 150 24.41 -0.64 14.07
CA THR A 150 24.85 -2.03 14.28
C THR A 150 24.28 -2.99 13.25
N PHE A 151 23.34 -2.54 12.43
CA PHE A 151 22.80 -3.31 11.32
C PHE A 151 23.76 -3.25 10.13
N ILE A 152 24.45 -4.36 9.86
CA ILE A 152 25.33 -4.52 8.70
C ILE A 152 24.54 -5.17 7.55
N PRO A 153 24.26 -4.44 6.45
CA PRO A 153 23.64 -5.01 5.27
C PRO A 153 24.47 -6.17 4.71
N GLY A 154 23.86 -7.31 4.43
CA GLY A 154 24.52 -8.44 3.75
C GLY A 154 25.25 -9.45 4.64
N ASN A 155 25.34 -9.25 5.96
CA ASN A 155 25.65 -10.37 6.86
C ASN A 155 24.41 -11.28 6.98
N LYS A 156 24.57 -12.54 7.40
CA LYS A 156 23.53 -13.61 7.48
C LYS A 156 22.22 -13.25 8.25
N ARG A 157 22.06 -12.00 8.69
CA ARG A 157 20.99 -11.39 9.50
C ARG A 157 20.42 -10.10 8.87
N GLY A 158 20.91 -9.67 7.72
CA GLY A 158 20.40 -8.52 6.96
C GLY A 158 19.09 -8.89 6.27
N ILE A 159 18.03 -9.08 7.06
CA ILE A 159 16.81 -9.72 6.56
C ILE A 159 16.13 -8.82 5.52
N PHE A 160 16.20 -7.49 5.56
CA PHE A 160 15.66 -6.63 4.50
C PHE A 160 16.82 -5.85 3.84
N ARG A 161 17.01 -6.02 2.53
CA ARG A 161 18.11 -5.36 1.81
C ARG A 161 17.78 -3.91 1.50
N MET A 162 18.80 -3.06 1.41
CA MET A 162 18.65 -1.66 1.07
C MET A 162 18.02 -1.54 -0.32
N PRO A 163 16.86 -0.87 -0.46
CA PRO A 163 16.19 -0.71 -1.75
C PRO A 163 17.10 0.02 -2.76
N THR A 164 17.12 -0.46 -3.99
CA THR A 164 17.88 0.13 -5.10
C THR A 164 16.95 0.42 -6.27
N VAL A 165 17.13 1.55 -6.95
CA VAL A 165 16.29 1.93 -8.11
C VAL A 165 16.35 0.83 -9.18
N GLY A 166 15.20 0.46 -9.72
CA GLY A 166 15.05 -0.57 -10.74
C GLY A 166 15.07 -1.99 -10.20
N SER A 167 15.44 -2.24 -8.93
CA SER A 167 15.46 -3.58 -8.35
C SER A 167 14.12 -3.95 -7.70
N LEU A 168 13.94 -5.25 -7.44
CA LEU A 168 12.89 -5.71 -6.54
C LEU A 168 13.28 -5.41 -5.08
N LEU A 169 12.29 -5.25 -4.22
CA LEU A 169 12.50 -5.31 -2.78
C LEU A 169 12.83 -6.75 -2.38
N VAL A 170 13.86 -6.91 -1.56
CA VAL A 170 14.43 -8.23 -1.22
C VAL A 170 14.48 -8.42 0.29
N LYS A 171 14.03 -9.59 0.73
CA LYS A 171 14.16 -10.07 2.10
C LYS A 171 15.13 -11.26 2.13
N GLY A 172 16.32 -11.10 2.72
CA GLY A 172 17.43 -12.04 2.66
C GLY A 172 17.98 -12.09 1.25
N ASP A 173 17.87 -13.25 0.60
CA ASP A 173 18.27 -13.46 -0.79
C ASP A 173 17.07 -13.60 -1.75
N HIS A 174 15.86 -13.44 -1.24
CA HIS A 174 14.63 -13.67 -2.00
C HIS A 174 13.84 -12.37 -2.19
N PRO A 175 13.32 -12.09 -3.39
CA PRO A 175 12.35 -11.02 -3.59
C PRO A 175 11.18 -11.16 -2.61
N ILE A 176 10.65 -10.03 -2.17
CA ILE A 176 9.40 -10.03 -1.41
C ILE A 176 8.28 -10.41 -2.38
N MET A 177 7.74 -11.60 -2.14
CA MET A 177 6.67 -12.18 -2.94
C MET A 177 5.38 -12.20 -2.11
N VAL A 178 4.27 -11.87 -2.76
CA VAL A 178 2.95 -11.99 -2.16
C VAL A 178 2.11 -12.89 -3.06
N ASN A 179 1.71 -14.03 -2.52
CA ASN A 179 0.73 -14.91 -3.17
C ASN A 179 -0.68 -14.34 -2.94
N ALA A 180 -1.32 -13.84 -4.00
CA ALA A 180 -2.66 -13.30 -3.94
C ALA A 180 -3.71 -14.38 -3.60
N ASP A 181 -3.41 -15.66 -3.86
CA ASP A 181 -4.32 -16.76 -3.51
C ASP A 181 -4.35 -17.10 -2.02
N GLY A 182 -3.49 -16.48 -1.20
CA GLY A 182 -3.47 -16.68 0.25
C GLY A 182 -4.49 -15.84 1.02
N ASP A 183 -4.46 -15.98 2.35
CA ASP A 183 -5.44 -15.35 3.27
C ASP A 183 -4.96 -14.05 3.92
N SER A 184 -3.74 -13.60 3.61
CA SER A 184 -3.21 -12.35 4.19
C SER A 184 -3.99 -11.12 3.69
N GLY A 185 -4.04 -10.05 4.48
CA GLY A 185 -4.69 -8.80 4.05
C GLY A 185 -4.13 -8.25 2.74
N ILE A 186 -2.81 -8.32 2.54
CA ILE A 186 -2.15 -7.91 1.28
C ILE A 186 -2.61 -8.82 0.14
N ALA A 187 -2.72 -10.13 0.36
CA ALA A 187 -3.21 -11.07 -0.66
C ALA A 187 -4.62 -10.73 -1.12
N ARG A 188 -5.53 -10.43 -0.18
CA ARG A 188 -6.90 -9.99 -0.49
C ARG A 188 -6.93 -8.72 -1.34
N CYS A 189 -6.11 -7.73 -1.00
CA CYS A 189 -5.95 -6.52 -1.80
C CYS A 189 -5.45 -6.83 -3.22
N LEU A 190 -4.43 -7.68 -3.36
CA LEU A 190 -3.87 -8.03 -4.67
C LEU A 190 -4.83 -8.83 -5.54
N ARG A 191 -5.71 -9.66 -4.96
CA ARG A 191 -6.77 -10.35 -5.73
C ARG A 191 -7.74 -9.40 -6.42
N LEU A 192 -7.90 -8.18 -5.90
CA LEU A 192 -8.74 -7.17 -6.53
C LEU A 192 -8.00 -6.43 -7.66
N LEU A 193 -6.67 -6.52 -7.72
CA LEU A 193 -5.83 -5.86 -8.73
C LEU A 193 -5.42 -6.78 -9.90
N MET A 194 -5.66 -8.09 -9.80
CA MET A 194 -5.20 -9.14 -10.73
C MET A 194 -6.35 -9.98 -11.29
#